data_AF-A0A258BGM9-F1
#
_entry.id   AF-A0A258BGM9-F1
#
_cell.length_a   1.000
_cell.length_b   1.000
_cell.length_c   1.000
_cell.angle_alpha   90.00
_cell.angle_beta   90.00
_cell.angle_gamma   90.00
#
_symmetry.space_group_name_H-M   'P 1'
#
loop_
_entity.id
_entity.type
_entity.pdbx_description
1 polymer ?
#
loop_
_entity_poly.entity_id
_entity_poly.type
_entity_poly.pdbx_seq_one_letter_code
_entity_poly.pdbx_strand_id
1 'polypeptide(L)'
;LIYRAMHFPTDYFTVLFAIARTAGWMAQSGYRDGCPITTTLLETMPEPTAIRDAGAAAYATWAEVLTDAATGAGIPQARAATLAQFAIAALEGALIQCRVSGSEAPLKLAAAELSALYEAAQTV
;
A
#
# COMPACT_ATOMS: atom_id res chain seq x y z
N LEU A 1 5.42 -8.28 -5.14
CA LEU A 1 6.14 -8.74 -6.36
C LEU A 1 7.66 -8.57 -6.24
N ILE A 2 8.22 -7.36 -6.06
CA ILE A 2 9.68 -7.17 -5.90
C ILE A 2 10.23 -7.90 -4.66
N TYR A 3 9.65 -7.72 -3.48
CA TYR A 3 10.16 -8.37 -2.26
C TYR A 3 10.11 -9.90 -2.30
N ARG A 4 9.02 -10.49 -2.84
CA ARG A 4 8.88 -11.94 -3.00
C ARG A 4 9.85 -12.51 -4.05
N ALA A 5 10.09 -11.80 -5.16
CA ALA A 5 11.10 -12.17 -6.16
C ALA A 5 12.54 -11.97 -5.66
N MET A 6 12.75 -11.04 -4.73
CA MET A 6 14.04 -10.77 -4.08
C MET A 6 14.28 -11.59 -2.80
N HIS A 7 13.38 -12.52 -2.46
CA HIS A 7 13.45 -13.33 -1.23
C HIS A 7 13.50 -12.50 0.08
N PHE A 8 13.00 -11.28 0.06
CA PHE A 8 12.79 -10.54 1.30
C PHE A 8 11.60 -11.12 2.06
N PRO A 9 11.65 -11.17 3.40
CA PRO A 9 10.51 -11.60 4.19
C PRO A 9 9.29 -10.76 3.81
N THR A 10 8.14 -11.39 3.60
CA THR A 10 6.85 -10.70 3.43
C THR A 10 6.01 -10.81 4.70
N ASP A 11 6.69 -10.97 5.84
CA ASP A 11 6.04 -10.92 7.14
C ASP A 11 5.45 -9.53 7.40
N TYR A 12 4.54 -9.50 8.37
CA TYR A 12 3.86 -8.30 8.83
C TYR A 12 4.83 -7.13 9.08
N PHE A 13 5.97 -7.42 9.68
CA PHE A 13 6.99 -6.42 10.00
C PHE A 13 7.59 -5.80 8.74
N THR A 14 7.92 -6.60 7.72
CA THR A 14 8.54 -6.11 6.48
C THR A 14 7.57 -5.30 5.63
N VAL A 15 6.29 -5.66 5.65
CA VAL A 15 5.21 -4.92 4.98
C VAL A 15 5.02 -3.54 5.62
N LEU A 16 4.94 -3.47 6.95
CA LEU A 16 4.81 -2.20 7.67
C LEU A 16 6.05 -1.31 7.45
N PHE A 17 7.24 -1.91 7.43
CA PHE A 17 8.49 -1.21 7.18
C PHE A 17 8.54 -0.62 5.77
N ALA A 18 8.01 -1.33 4.77
CA ALA A 18 7.95 -0.84 3.40
C ALA A 18 7.12 0.46 3.28
N ILE A 19 6.03 0.58 4.05
CA ILE A 19 5.20 1.80 4.10
C ILE A 19 5.99 3.00 4.62
N ALA A 20 6.75 2.82 5.70
CA ALA A 20 7.58 3.88 6.26
C ALA A 20 8.69 4.33 5.29
N ARG A 21 9.25 3.43 4.49
CA ARG A 21 10.26 3.77 3.48
C ARG A 21 9.70 4.58 2.31
N THR A 22 8.42 4.47 2.01
CA THR A 22 7.75 5.26 0.97
C THR A 22 7.79 6.76 1.27
N ALA A 23 7.68 7.15 2.55
CA ALA A 23 7.80 8.54 2.97
C ALA A 23 9.19 9.13 2.66
N GLY A 24 10.25 8.38 3.00
CA GLY A 24 11.62 8.78 2.71
C GLY A 24 11.94 8.84 1.20
N TRP A 25 11.33 7.96 0.40
CA TRP A 25 11.45 7.99 -1.05
C TRP A 25 10.74 9.20 -1.68
N MET A 26 9.54 9.53 -1.21
CA MET A 26 8.82 10.74 -1.62
C MET A 26 9.64 12.00 -1.34
N ALA A 27 10.24 12.11 -0.15
CA ALA A 27 11.10 13.24 0.21
C ALA A 27 12.34 13.35 -0.71
N GLN A 28 12.99 12.23 -1.02
CA GLN A 28 14.17 12.19 -1.90
C GLN A 28 13.85 12.63 -3.35
N SER A 29 12.64 12.35 -3.83
CA SER A 29 12.20 12.78 -5.17
C SER A 29 11.79 14.27 -5.24
N GLY A 30 11.83 14.99 -4.11
CA GLY A 30 11.22 16.32 -4.00
C GLY A 30 9.70 16.27 -4.17
N TYR A 31 9.07 15.17 -3.74
CA TYR A 31 7.62 14.92 -3.83
C TYR A 31 7.08 14.94 -5.27
N ARG A 32 7.92 14.61 -6.25
CA ARG A 32 7.51 14.45 -7.65
C ARG A 32 7.03 13.04 -7.95
N ASP A 33 7.58 12.05 -7.24
CA ASP A 33 7.21 10.65 -7.42
C ASP A 33 5.87 10.32 -6.77
N GLY A 34 5.35 9.13 -7.04
CA GLY A 34 4.07 8.60 -6.55
C GLY A 34 3.87 7.20 -7.10
N CYS A 35 2.71 6.58 -6.89
CA CYS A 35 2.51 5.21 -7.40
C CYS A 35 2.39 5.20 -8.94
N PRO A 36 3.36 4.63 -9.67
CA PRO A 36 3.35 4.65 -11.14
C PRO A 36 2.18 3.87 -11.73
N ILE A 37 1.71 2.82 -11.03
CA ILE A 37 0.52 2.06 -11.42
C ILE A 37 -0.73 2.94 -11.32
N THR A 38 -0.93 3.60 -10.19
CA THR A 38 -2.07 4.52 -9.96
C THR A 38 -2.07 5.67 -10.96
N THR A 39 -0.92 6.33 -11.16
CA THR A 39 -0.82 7.42 -12.13
C THR A 39 -1.14 6.95 -13.54
N THR A 40 -0.58 5.81 -13.98
CA THR A 40 -0.88 5.24 -15.31
C THR A 40 -2.37 4.93 -15.45
N LEU A 41 -2.99 4.32 -14.45
CA LEU A 41 -4.42 3.99 -14.48
C LEU A 41 -5.30 5.25 -14.55
N LEU A 42 -4.98 6.28 -13.77
CA LEU A 42 -5.75 7.54 -13.80
C LEU A 42 -5.64 8.27 -15.15
N GLU A 43 -4.52 8.15 -15.85
CA GLU A 43 -4.28 8.81 -17.14
C GLU A 43 -4.81 8.01 -18.35
N THR A 44 -4.99 6.70 -18.20
CA THR A 44 -5.33 5.80 -19.33
C THR A 44 -6.78 5.32 -19.32
N MET A 45 -7.45 5.29 -18.17
CA MET A 45 -8.81 4.75 -18.07
C MET A 45 -9.89 5.69 -18.66
N PRO A 46 -10.94 5.16 -19.32
CA PRO A 46 -11.33 3.74 -19.40
C PRO A 46 -10.69 2.91 -20.54
N GLU A 47 -9.81 3.49 -21.35
CA GLU A 47 -9.11 2.82 -22.47
C GLU A 47 -7.87 2.02 -21.99
N PRO A 48 -7.14 1.33 -22.87
CA PRO A 48 -7.19 -0.11 -23.13
C PRO A 48 -7.46 -1.05 -21.94
N THR A 49 -8.26 -2.09 -22.19
CA THR A 49 -8.58 -3.16 -21.22
C THR A 49 -7.34 -3.85 -20.66
N ALA A 50 -6.30 -4.06 -21.46
CA ALA A 50 -5.07 -4.72 -21.01
C ALA A 50 -4.34 -3.94 -19.90
N ILE A 51 -4.35 -2.60 -19.95
CA ILE A 51 -3.74 -1.75 -18.89
C ILE A 51 -4.60 -1.82 -17.63
N ARG A 52 -5.93 -1.75 -17.80
CA ARG A 52 -6.88 -1.93 -16.69
C ARG A 52 -6.68 -3.26 -15.98
N ASP A 53 -6.60 -4.34 -16.75
CA ASP A 53 -6.49 -5.70 -16.23
C ASP A 53 -5.13 -5.92 -15.55
N ALA A 54 -4.05 -5.38 -16.11
CA ALA A 54 -2.74 -5.38 -15.46
C ALA A 54 -2.73 -4.59 -14.14
N GLY A 55 -3.36 -3.42 -14.11
CA GLY A 55 -3.51 -2.62 -12.89
C GLY A 55 -4.36 -3.32 -11.83
N ALA A 56 -5.47 -3.93 -12.23
CA ALA A 56 -6.32 -4.73 -11.34
C ALA A 56 -5.54 -5.92 -10.76
N ALA A 57 -4.76 -6.62 -11.58
CA ALA A 57 -3.90 -7.72 -11.13
C ALA A 57 -2.82 -7.25 -10.15
N ALA A 58 -2.24 -6.06 -10.37
CA ALA A 58 -1.26 -5.48 -9.47
C ALA A 58 -1.87 -5.16 -8.09
N TYR A 59 -3.03 -4.49 -8.05
CA TYR A 59 -3.73 -4.20 -6.79
C TYR A 59 -4.17 -5.47 -6.07
N ALA A 60 -4.69 -6.47 -6.80
CA ALA A 60 -5.05 -7.76 -6.22
C ALA A 60 -3.84 -8.44 -5.57
N THR A 61 -2.70 -8.46 -6.27
CA THR A 61 -1.46 -9.03 -5.74
C THR A 61 -0.97 -8.30 -4.49
N TRP A 62 -1.10 -6.97 -4.43
CA TRP A 62 -0.76 -6.20 -3.23
C TRP A 62 -1.70 -6.53 -2.09
N ALA A 63 -3.01 -6.60 -2.35
CA ALA A 63 -4.01 -6.94 -1.34
C ALA A 63 -3.77 -8.35 -0.77
N GLU A 64 -3.41 -9.32 -1.62
CA GLU A 64 -3.03 -10.68 -1.19
C GLU A 64 -1.83 -10.66 -0.24
N VAL A 65 -0.74 -9.97 -0.59
CA VAL A 65 0.45 -9.88 0.27
C VAL A 65 0.11 -9.28 1.63
N LEU A 66 -0.68 -8.20 1.66
CA LEU A 66 -1.12 -7.57 2.91
C LEU A 66 -2.04 -8.50 3.73
N THR A 67 -2.92 -9.25 3.05
CA THR A 67 -3.83 -10.21 3.68
C THR A 67 -3.08 -11.37 4.30
N ASP A 68 -2.12 -11.95 3.57
CA ASP A 68 -1.26 -13.04 4.04
C ASP A 68 -0.42 -12.61 5.25
N ALA A 69 0.11 -11.38 5.22
CA ALA A 69 0.85 -10.82 6.34
C ALA A 69 -0.03 -10.60 7.58
N ALA A 70 -1.24 -10.05 7.38
CA ALA A 70 -2.22 -9.82 8.45
C ALA A 70 -2.72 -11.13 9.08
N THR A 71 -2.99 -12.14 8.25
CA THR A 71 -3.44 -13.47 8.73
C THR A 71 -2.33 -14.20 9.46
N GLY A 72 -1.08 -14.12 8.99
CA GLY A 72 0.10 -14.61 9.71
C GLY A 72 0.31 -13.92 11.07
N ALA A 73 -0.23 -12.70 11.25
CA ALA A 73 -0.24 -11.96 12.50
C ALA A 73 -1.48 -12.24 13.39
N GLY A 74 -2.35 -13.19 13.02
CA GLY A 74 -3.51 -13.58 13.83
C GLY A 74 -4.83 -12.88 13.48
N ILE A 75 -4.87 -12.03 12.45
CA ILE A 75 -6.10 -11.35 12.04
C ILE A 75 -6.98 -12.32 11.22
N PRO A 76 -8.30 -12.45 11.50
CA PRO A 76 -9.19 -13.30 10.71
C PRO A 76 -9.19 -12.93 9.22
N GLN A 77 -9.18 -13.94 8.33
CA GLN A 77 -9.05 -13.78 6.87
C GLN A 77 -9.94 -12.67 6.27
N ALA A 78 -11.23 -12.66 6.62
CA ALA A 78 -12.17 -11.67 6.09
C ALA A 78 -11.80 -10.23 6.52
N ARG A 79 -11.35 -10.06 7.77
CA ARG A 79 -10.90 -8.78 8.30
C ARG A 79 -9.57 -8.36 7.70
N ALA A 80 -8.63 -9.29 7.57
CA ALA A 80 -7.34 -9.08 6.91
C ALA A 80 -7.50 -8.59 5.47
N ALA A 81 -8.37 -9.24 4.68
CA ALA A 81 -8.66 -8.84 3.31
C ALA A 81 -9.26 -7.43 3.21
N THR A 82 -10.14 -7.07 4.16
CA THR A 82 -10.73 -5.73 4.25
C THR A 82 -9.67 -4.68 4.57
N LEU A 83 -8.82 -4.95 5.57
CA LEU A 83 -7.75 -4.05 5.99
C LEU A 83 -6.66 -3.89 4.94
N ALA A 84 -6.39 -4.94 4.16
CA ALA A 84 -5.46 -4.91 3.03
C ALA A 84 -5.90 -3.92 1.95
N GLN A 85 -7.16 -4.01 1.51
CA GLN A 85 -7.70 -3.07 0.52
C GLN A 85 -7.75 -1.64 1.06
N PHE A 86 -8.15 -1.47 2.32
CA PHE A 86 -8.17 -0.16 2.96
C PHE A 86 -6.77 0.47 3.04
N ALA A 87 -5.76 -0.31 3.38
CA ALA A 87 -4.38 0.15 3.43
C ALA A 87 -3.90 0.67 2.06
N ILE A 88 -4.19 -0.05 0.98
CA ILE A 88 -3.86 0.40 -0.39
C ILE A 88 -4.54 1.74 -0.67
N ALA A 89 -5.86 1.84 -0.46
CA ALA A 89 -6.60 3.08 -0.71
C ALA A 89 -6.06 4.27 0.10
N ALA A 90 -5.75 4.06 1.38
CA ALA A 90 -5.21 5.09 2.26
C ALA A 90 -3.81 5.56 1.82
N LEU A 91 -2.94 4.63 1.44
CA LEU A 91 -1.58 4.93 0.97
C LEU A 91 -1.58 5.66 -0.37
N GLU A 92 -2.41 5.24 -1.32
CA GLU A 92 -2.56 5.92 -2.61
C GLU A 92 -3.07 7.36 -2.43
N GLY A 93 -4.07 7.57 -1.56
CA GLY A 93 -4.55 8.90 -1.20
C GLY A 93 -3.49 9.76 -0.50
N ALA A 94 -2.69 9.16 0.38
CA ALA A 94 -1.59 9.84 1.07
C ALA A 94 -0.49 10.27 0.10
N LEU A 95 -0.14 9.46 -0.91
CA LEU A 95 0.83 9.82 -1.94
C LEU A 95 0.41 11.07 -2.72
N ILE A 96 -0.87 11.16 -3.07
CA ILE A 96 -1.43 12.36 -3.73
C ILE A 96 -1.30 13.58 -2.81
N GLN A 97 -1.67 13.45 -1.53
CA GLN A 97 -1.58 14.56 -0.57
C GLN A 97 -0.13 14.98 -0.28
N CYS A 98 0.83 14.05 -0.26
CA CYS A 98 2.26 14.35 -0.14
C CYS A 98 2.74 15.22 -1.32
N ARG A 99 2.31 14.92 -2.55
CA ARG A 99 2.61 15.76 -3.73
C ARG A 99 2.02 17.16 -3.59
N VAL A 100 0.76 17.26 -3.17
CA VAL A 100 0.06 18.56 -3.03
C VAL A 100 0.69 19.42 -1.93
N SER A 101 1.05 18.80 -0.80
CA SER A 101 1.56 19.52 0.38
C SER A 101 3.09 19.69 0.39
N GLY A 102 3.83 18.97 -0.46
CA GLY A 102 5.30 18.93 -0.40
C GLY A 102 5.84 18.38 0.93
N SER A 103 5.12 17.44 1.56
CA SER A 103 5.41 16.95 2.90
C SER A 103 5.15 15.45 3.02
N GLU A 104 5.94 14.78 3.86
CA GLU A 104 5.74 13.37 4.23
C GLU A 104 4.63 13.15 5.27
N ALA A 105 4.06 14.22 5.83
CA ALA A 105 3.08 14.14 6.91
C ALA A 105 1.83 13.28 6.57
N PRO A 106 1.23 13.35 5.37
CA PRO A 106 0.09 12.50 5.02
C PRO A 106 0.42 10.99 5.05
N LEU A 107 1.59 10.59 4.57
CA LEU A 107 2.04 9.20 4.62
C LEU A 107 2.29 8.73 6.05
N LYS A 108 2.91 9.57 6.89
CA LYS A 108 3.14 9.25 8.31
C LYS A 108 1.82 9.08 9.07
N LEU A 109 0.84 9.94 8.80
CA LEU A 109 -0.49 9.83 9.38
C LEU A 109 -1.17 8.51 8.96
N ALA A 110 -1.20 8.22 7.65
CA ALA A 110 -1.79 6.98 7.14
C ALA A 110 -1.11 5.75 7.75
N ALA A 111 0.22 5.73 7.86
CA ALA A 111 0.95 4.63 8.48
C ALA A 111 0.60 4.43 9.95
N ALA A 112 0.50 5.52 10.73
CA ALA A 112 0.16 5.46 12.15
C ALA A 112 -1.25 4.89 12.38
N GLU A 113 -2.24 5.41 11.64
CA GLU A 113 -3.64 4.96 11.75
C GLU A 113 -3.80 3.51 11.28
N LEU A 114 -3.12 3.12 10.20
CA LEU A 114 -3.12 1.73 9.73
C LEU A 114 -2.48 0.79 10.76
N SER A 115 -1.36 1.17 11.40
CA SER A 115 -0.76 0.35 12.47
C SER A 115 -1.77 0.11 13.60
N ALA A 116 -2.40 1.17 14.10
CA ALA A 116 -3.40 1.07 15.16
C ALA A 116 -4.59 0.18 14.77
N LEU A 117 -5.08 0.28 13.53
CA LEU A 117 -6.18 -0.54 13.02
C LEU A 117 -5.81 -2.02 12.88
N TYR A 118 -4.58 -2.32 12.44
CA TYR A 118 -4.11 -3.70 12.33
C TYR A 118 -3.85 -4.30 13.73
N GLU A 119 -3.22 -3.56 14.64
CA GLU A 119 -3.01 -3.97 16.03
C GLU A 119 -4.34 -4.28 16.73
N ALA A 120 -5.34 -3.40 16.60
CA ALA A 120 -6.67 -3.62 17.15
C ALA A 120 -7.39 -4.85 16.55
N ALA A 121 -7.00 -5.27 15.35
CA ALA A 121 -7.59 -6.42 14.67
C ALA A 121 -6.89 -7.76 14.98
N GLN A 122 -5.73 -7.75 15.64
CA GLN A 122 -4.99 -8.96 16.03
C GLN A 122 -5.64 -9.72 17.19
N THR A 123 -6.74 -9.21 17.74
CA THR A 123 -7.39 -9.78 18.93
C THR A 123 -8.90 -9.98 18.75
N VAL A 124 -9.30 -11.25 18.57
CA VAL A 124 -10.28 -11.99 19.42
C VAL A 124 -9.73 -13.40 19.59
#